data_AF-A0A511JEH4-F1
#
_entry.id   AF-A0A511JEH4-F1
#
_cell.length_a   1.000
_cell.length_b   1.000
_cell.length_c   1.000
_cell.angle_alpha   90.00
_cell.angle_beta   90.00
_cell.angle_gamma   90.00
#
_symmetry.space_group_name_H-M   'P 1'
#
loop_
_entity.id
_entity.type
_entity.pdbx_description
1 polymer ?
#
loop_
_entity_poly.entity_id
_entity_poly.type
_entity_poly.pdbx_seq_one_letter_code
_entity_poly.pdbx_strand_id
1 'polypeptide(L)'
;MSDPRRALDDVIATSLAARERRVDPGAGSAVVAGVLAAARTRRRRRYALQSVAAVAAVGAVVGAGLLVGGGPPTQVPATPGPSTSPTTTVAPTPSPTPSADARAALVAAGAGLPAGTVPVTDDVWAQTGPGWVLAVVRPSLGLEVLRNSVVLASPQGRTYLVVELPLDVEVAVQHWEPGSDEALVTVVPGERAFVGERAWLDLRTGAVVADPAGLDTSSAEASTPTFLGIDHLGRELWVEHGVAGEFVTGVLVVLDEGATVYRLELGTAWGSALLDPNARMLLLAGDEDRSYRVVDLDAGDVETYAFGADQRCRVVGWTGAQRALATCVDDAELVGTDGYPMVWTRLADVVVGTPGATAVRELVPGDLLPEAWGGAWLAGHGTVAPASTVPAAGEDAHSSSPSTVAAFARDGAPTVLLGPVLGADTWAVTRAADGVAYAWEAGFSDAPWSVVAWDGGAPRTAMPGPAAVAGVRSGEPSWVVAGDQDGPR
;
A
#
# COMPACT_ATOMS: atom_id res chain seq x y z
N MET A 1 -7.60 -7.26 -47.34
CA MET A 1 -8.24 -7.08 -46.01
C MET A 1 -8.11 -8.39 -45.27
N SER A 2 -7.20 -8.43 -44.31
CA SER A 2 -7.00 -9.58 -43.42
C SER A 2 -8.23 -9.72 -42.53
N ASP A 3 -8.73 -10.95 -42.33
CA ASP A 3 -9.86 -11.23 -41.46
C ASP A 3 -9.46 -10.99 -39.99
N PRO A 4 -10.06 -10.01 -39.28
CA PRO A 4 -9.70 -9.70 -37.90
C PRO A 4 -9.91 -10.88 -36.94
N ARG A 5 -10.74 -11.87 -37.28
CA ARG A 5 -10.90 -13.09 -36.47
C ARG A 5 -9.66 -13.98 -36.52
N ARG A 6 -8.98 -14.02 -37.67
CA ARG A 6 -7.76 -14.80 -37.84
C ARG A 6 -6.58 -14.23 -37.05
N ALA A 7 -6.53 -12.91 -36.92
CA ALA A 7 -5.53 -12.24 -36.09
C ALA A 7 -5.73 -12.55 -34.60
N LEU A 8 -6.98 -12.65 -34.13
CA LEU A 8 -7.27 -13.02 -32.74
C LEU A 8 -6.96 -14.50 -32.45
N ASP A 9 -7.34 -15.40 -33.35
CA ASP A 9 -7.04 -16.84 -33.20
C ASP A 9 -5.52 -17.11 -33.22
N ASP A 10 -4.76 -16.38 -34.04
CA ASP A 10 -3.29 -16.48 -34.07
C ASP A 10 -2.65 -15.93 -32.79
N VAL A 11 -3.23 -14.88 -32.18
CA VAL A 11 -2.78 -14.35 -30.88
C VAL A 11 -3.06 -15.36 -29.76
N ILE A 12 -4.26 -15.97 -29.73
CA ILE A 12 -4.63 -16.99 -28.73
C ILE A 12 -3.79 -18.26 -28.88
N ALA A 13 -3.53 -18.72 -30.10
CA ALA A 13 -2.69 -19.89 -30.34
C ALA A 13 -1.22 -19.63 -29.96
N THR A 14 -0.73 -18.41 -30.21
CA THR A 14 0.63 -17.99 -29.82
C THR A 14 0.75 -17.91 -28.30
N SER A 15 -0.27 -17.41 -27.60
CA SER A 15 -0.25 -17.29 -26.15
C SER A 15 -0.30 -18.62 -25.41
N LEU A 16 -1.07 -19.59 -25.91
CA LEU A 16 -1.05 -20.97 -25.40
C LEU A 16 0.32 -21.64 -25.59
N ALA A 17 0.95 -21.47 -26.76
CA ALA A 17 2.27 -22.04 -27.05
C ALA A 17 3.43 -21.33 -26.30
N ALA A 18 3.23 -20.10 -25.82
CA ALA A 18 4.17 -19.40 -24.96
C ALA A 18 4.02 -19.82 -23.49
N ARG A 19 2.78 -20.06 -23.02
CA ARG A 19 2.50 -20.61 -21.68
C ARG A 19 3.13 -21.98 -21.47
N GLU A 20 3.08 -22.85 -22.48
CA GLU A 20 3.77 -24.17 -22.43
C GLU A 20 5.30 -24.06 -22.39
N ARG A 21 5.89 -22.98 -22.93
CA ARG A 21 7.35 -22.75 -22.93
C ARG A 21 7.88 -22.09 -21.65
N ARG A 22 7.03 -21.46 -20.82
CA ARG A 22 7.43 -20.87 -19.54
C ARG A 22 7.72 -21.88 -18.44
N VAL A 23 7.30 -23.14 -18.61
CA VAL A 23 7.56 -24.22 -17.65
C VAL A 23 8.99 -24.78 -17.81
N ASP A 24 9.94 -24.00 -18.32
CA ASP A 24 11.37 -24.36 -18.29
C ASP A 24 12.10 -23.57 -17.19
N PRO A 25 12.22 -24.12 -15.96
CA PRO A 25 12.71 -23.43 -14.76
C PRO A 25 14.21 -23.04 -14.81
N GLY A 26 14.90 -23.25 -15.93
CA GLY A 26 16.36 -23.10 -16.03
C GLY A 26 16.88 -21.66 -16.25
N ALA A 27 16.10 -20.76 -16.85
CA ALA A 27 16.66 -19.54 -17.44
C ALA A 27 16.55 -18.26 -16.57
N GLY A 28 15.61 -18.17 -15.63
CA GLY A 28 15.37 -16.95 -14.82
C GLY A 28 16.21 -16.83 -13.54
N SER A 29 16.91 -17.89 -13.13
CA SER A 29 17.55 -17.96 -11.81
C SER A 29 18.79 -17.09 -11.64
N ALA A 30 19.50 -16.73 -12.72
CA ALA A 30 20.80 -16.05 -12.63
C ALA A 30 20.70 -14.56 -12.22
N VAL A 31 19.63 -13.86 -12.60
CA VAL A 31 19.43 -12.44 -12.26
C VAL A 31 19.07 -12.30 -10.80
N VAL A 32 18.10 -13.08 -10.31
CA VAL A 32 17.71 -13.08 -8.90
C VAL A 32 18.81 -13.65 -8.02
N ALA A 33 19.49 -14.74 -8.43
CA ALA A 33 20.66 -15.22 -7.72
C ALA A 33 21.78 -14.16 -7.70
N GLY A 34 21.92 -13.35 -8.75
CA GLY A 34 22.81 -12.21 -8.81
C GLY A 34 22.44 -11.11 -7.81
N VAL A 35 21.16 -10.72 -7.74
CA VAL A 35 20.63 -9.73 -6.78
C VAL A 35 20.80 -10.23 -5.34
N LEU A 36 20.41 -11.47 -5.06
CA LEU A 36 20.57 -12.10 -3.74
C LEU A 36 22.06 -12.31 -3.37
N ALA A 37 22.92 -12.69 -4.32
CA ALA A 37 24.36 -12.82 -4.09
C ALA A 37 25.02 -11.45 -3.88
N ALA A 38 24.59 -10.41 -4.59
CA ALA A 38 25.05 -9.03 -4.42
C ALA A 38 24.62 -8.47 -3.05
N ALA A 39 23.40 -8.73 -2.62
CA ALA A 39 22.91 -8.37 -1.28
C ALA A 39 23.72 -9.09 -0.18
N ARG A 40 23.91 -10.41 -0.31
CA ARG A 40 24.73 -11.21 0.63
C ARG A 40 26.19 -10.76 0.69
N THR A 41 26.81 -10.43 -0.44
CA THR A 41 28.21 -9.95 -0.47
C THR A 41 28.36 -8.54 0.09
N ARG A 42 27.42 -7.61 -0.18
CA ARG A 42 27.39 -6.28 0.47
C ARG A 42 27.23 -6.40 1.98
N ARG A 43 26.39 -7.32 2.47
CA ARG A 43 26.17 -7.56 3.90
C ARG A 43 27.42 -8.09 4.60
N ARG A 44 28.12 -9.06 4.00
CA ARG A 44 29.42 -9.56 4.52
C ARG A 44 30.47 -8.45 4.59
N ARG A 45 30.54 -7.57 3.59
CA ARG A 45 31.46 -6.42 3.61
C ARG A 45 31.10 -5.39 4.69
N ARG A 46 29.82 -5.14 4.95
CA ARG A 46 29.38 -4.20 6.01
C ARG A 46 29.65 -4.71 7.41
N TYR A 47 29.40 -5.99 7.70
CA TYR A 47 29.75 -6.55 9.02
C TYR A 47 31.28 -6.56 9.24
N ALA A 48 32.07 -6.77 8.19
CA ALA A 48 33.52 -6.65 8.24
C ALA A 48 33.99 -5.19 8.46
N LEU A 49 33.29 -4.19 7.92
CA LEU A 49 33.63 -2.77 8.11
C LEU A 49 33.13 -2.21 9.45
N GLN A 50 31.97 -2.66 9.95
CA GLN A 50 31.47 -2.25 11.28
C GLN A 50 32.34 -2.78 12.42
N SER A 51 32.97 -3.94 12.25
CA SER A 51 33.95 -4.45 13.21
C SER A 51 35.30 -3.69 13.17
N VAL A 52 35.62 -3.02 12.06
CA VAL A 52 36.83 -2.16 11.95
C VAL A 52 36.56 -0.71 12.40
N ALA A 53 35.38 -0.16 12.11
CA ALA A 53 35.02 1.21 12.50
C ALA A 53 34.84 1.39 14.01
N ALA A 54 34.37 0.35 14.73
CA ALA A 54 34.29 0.36 16.19
C ALA A 54 35.67 0.44 16.87
N VAL A 55 36.74 -0.05 16.21
CA VAL A 55 38.12 0.05 16.71
C VAL A 55 38.76 1.40 16.31
N ALA A 56 38.38 1.97 15.16
CA ALA A 56 38.92 3.25 14.68
C ALA A 56 38.32 4.48 15.41
N ALA A 57 37.06 4.43 15.84
CA ALA A 57 36.41 5.55 16.54
C ALA A 57 37.01 5.84 17.93
N VAL A 58 37.59 4.83 18.59
CA VAL A 58 38.33 5.02 19.87
C VAL A 58 39.71 5.63 19.65
N GLY A 59 40.32 5.44 18.47
CA GLY A 59 41.61 6.03 18.12
C GLY A 59 41.56 7.51 17.69
N ALA A 60 40.47 7.94 17.04
CA ALA A 60 40.39 9.27 16.43
C ALA A 60 40.11 10.42 17.42
N VAL A 61 39.45 10.15 18.56
CA VAL A 61 39.15 11.20 19.57
C VAL A 61 40.41 11.66 20.33
N VAL A 62 41.50 10.88 20.30
CA VAL A 62 42.78 11.28 20.92
C VAL A 62 43.65 12.13 19.97
N GLY A 63 43.39 12.13 18.65
CA GLY A 63 44.28 12.76 17.67
C GLY A 63 43.94 14.19 17.23
N ALA A 64 42.69 14.64 17.37
CA ALA A 64 42.20 15.87 16.73
C ALA A 64 42.15 17.12 17.62
N GLY A 65 42.86 17.15 18.75
CA GLY A 65 42.84 18.27 19.70
C GLY A 65 43.95 19.32 19.54
N LEU A 66 44.86 19.20 18.57
CA LEU A 66 46.13 19.95 18.62
C LEU A 66 46.35 21.05 17.57
N LEU A 67 45.47 21.27 16.59
CA LEU A 67 45.77 22.24 15.52
C LEU A 67 44.54 22.96 14.94
N VAL A 68 43.93 23.89 15.69
CA VAL A 68 43.28 25.07 15.08
C VAL A 68 43.40 26.27 16.03
N GLY A 69 44.20 27.26 15.61
CA GLY A 69 44.28 28.57 16.25
C GLY A 69 43.11 29.48 15.83
N GLY A 70 42.54 30.19 16.80
CA GLY A 70 41.53 31.23 16.61
C GLY A 70 41.79 32.38 17.58
N GLY A 71 41.72 33.62 17.09
CA GLY A 71 42.18 34.83 17.77
C GLY A 71 41.40 35.24 19.02
N PRO A 72 41.93 36.21 19.80
CA PRO A 72 41.40 36.55 21.12
C PRO A 72 40.04 37.27 21.01
N PRO A 73 38.96 36.73 21.62
CA PRO A 73 37.72 37.48 21.79
C PRO A 73 37.87 38.52 22.90
N THR A 74 37.32 39.70 22.65
CA THR A 74 37.23 40.82 23.60
C THR A 74 36.45 40.39 24.84
N GLN A 75 37.10 40.44 26.01
CA GLN A 75 36.46 40.09 27.30
C GLN A 75 35.48 41.18 27.74
N VAL A 76 34.20 40.84 27.76
CA VAL A 76 33.19 41.57 28.56
C VAL A 76 33.28 41.02 29.99
N PRO A 77 33.35 41.86 31.05
CA PRO A 77 33.39 41.37 32.42
C PRO A 77 32.02 40.76 32.79
N ALA A 78 31.97 39.43 32.86
CA ALA A 78 30.80 38.71 33.36
C ALA A 78 30.76 38.78 34.89
N THR A 79 29.64 39.25 35.43
CA THR A 79 29.29 39.18 36.85
C THR A 79 29.16 37.70 37.27
N PRO A 80 29.76 37.26 38.40
CA PRO A 80 29.61 35.89 38.87
C PRO A 80 28.18 35.63 39.34
N GLY A 81 27.40 34.92 38.52
CA GLY A 81 26.13 34.32 38.91
C GLY A 81 26.35 33.07 39.78
N PRO A 82 25.37 32.70 40.63
CA PRO A 82 25.50 31.56 41.54
C PRO A 82 25.75 30.25 40.78
N SER A 83 26.82 29.56 41.19
CA SER A 83 27.21 28.24 40.70
C SER A 83 26.11 27.21 40.97
N THR A 84 25.41 26.79 39.91
CA THR A 84 24.56 25.60 39.94
C THR A 84 25.46 24.37 39.94
N SER A 85 25.47 23.59 41.02
CA SER A 85 26.18 22.31 41.08
C SER A 85 25.74 21.40 39.91
N PRO A 86 26.67 20.71 39.24
CA PRO A 86 26.32 19.79 38.16
C PRO A 86 25.48 18.64 38.74
N THR A 87 24.20 18.60 38.37
CA THR A 87 23.38 17.41 38.60
C THR A 87 23.94 16.30 37.73
N THR A 88 24.48 15.25 38.36
CA THR A 88 24.96 14.04 37.68
C THR A 88 23.80 13.43 36.92
N THR A 89 23.73 13.71 35.62
CA THR A 89 22.78 13.05 34.72
C THR A 89 23.28 11.62 34.57
N VAL A 90 22.59 10.69 35.24
CA VAL A 90 22.87 9.26 35.12
C VAL A 90 22.65 8.89 33.65
N ALA A 91 23.72 8.51 32.96
CA ALA A 91 23.63 8.03 31.60
C ALA A 91 22.68 6.82 31.57
N PRO A 92 21.69 6.78 30.66
CA PRO A 92 20.76 5.66 30.58
C PRO A 92 21.57 4.38 30.35
N THR A 93 21.35 3.39 31.21
CA THR A 93 21.93 2.05 31.01
C THR A 93 21.42 1.51 29.67
N PRO A 94 22.31 1.04 28.76
CA PRO A 94 21.88 0.53 27.47
C PRO A 94 20.89 -0.62 27.67
N SER A 95 19.75 -0.55 26.99
CA SER A 95 18.78 -1.65 26.98
C SER A 95 19.46 -2.89 26.36
N PRO A 96 19.38 -4.07 27.00
CA PRO A 96 20.02 -5.26 26.46
C PRO A 96 19.42 -5.60 25.08
N THR A 97 20.26 -5.65 24.06
CA THR A 97 19.89 -6.20 22.75
C THR A 97 19.47 -7.66 22.93
N PRO A 98 18.31 -8.10 22.41
CA PRO A 98 17.89 -9.49 22.48
C PRO A 98 18.98 -10.41 21.91
N SER A 99 19.26 -11.53 22.61
CA SER A 99 20.18 -12.53 22.07
C SER A 99 19.55 -13.28 20.89
N ALA A 100 20.39 -13.84 20.01
CA ALA A 100 19.90 -14.67 18.90
C ALA A 100 19.04 -15.86 19.37
N ASP A 101 19.35 -16.40 20.55
CA ASP A 101 18.59 -17.51 21.17
C ASP A 101 17.20 -17.05 21.62
N ALA A 102 17.08 -15.85 22.20
CA ALA A 102 15.78 -15.30 22.59
C ALA A 102 14.89 -15.09 21.35
N ARG A 103 15.47 -14.62 20.25
CA ARG A 103 14.75 -14.48 18.98
C ARG A 103 14.32 -15.84 18.42
N ALA A 104 15.21 -16.82 18.38
CA ALA A 104 14.89 -18.16 17.90
C ALA A 104 13.77 -18.80 18.75
N ALA A 105 13.77 -18.56 20.06
CA ALA A 105 12.71 -19.00 20.96
C ALA A 105 11.36 -18.30 20.66
N LEU A 106 11.36 -16.99 20.40
CA LEU A 106 10.15 -16.25 20.00
C LEU A 106 9.57 -16.80 18.69
N VAL A 107 10.42 -16.97 17.68
CA VAL A 107 10.04 -17.57 16.39
C VAL A 107 9.48 -18.98 16.62
N ALA A 108 10.17 -19.84 17.37
CA ALA A 108 9.70 -21.19 17.67
C ALA A 108 8.37 -21.22 18.45
N ALA A 109 8.08 -20.20 19.26
CA ALA A 109 6.81 -20.03 19.95
C ALA A 109 5.68 -19.48 19.05
N GLY A 110 5.94 -19.24 17.77
CA GLY A 110 4.96 -18.71 16.81
C GLY A 110 4.80 -17.20 16.87
N ALA A 111 5.70 -16.47 17.54
CA ALA A 111 5.63 -15.01 17.61
C ALA A 111 5.62 -14.41 16.19
N GLY A 112 4.71 -13.45 15.99
CA GLY A 112 4.60 -12.73 14.73
C GLY A 112 3.71 -13.41 13.66
N LEU A 113 3.15 -14.59 13.95
CA LEU A 113 2.10 -15.20 13.13
C LEU A 113 0.73 -15.08 13.83
N PRO A 114 -0.38 -15.12 13.07
CA PRO A 114 -1.70 -15.26 13.66
C PRO A 114 -1.81 -16.53 14.50
N ALA A 115 -2.56 -16.48 15.60
CA ALA A 115 -2.71 -17.61 16.51
C ALA A 115 -3.33 -18.83 15.80
N GLY A 116 -2.78 -20.02 16.03
CA GLY A 116 -3.30 -21.25 15.44
C GLY A 116 -2.94 -21.46 13.96
N THR A 117 -2.05 -20.63 13.39
CA THR A 117 -1.52 -20.83 12.05
C THR A 117 -0.82 -22.19 11.94
N VAL A 118 -1.24 -23.01 10.97
CA VAL A 118 -0.65 -24.33 10.67
C VAL A 118 -0.11 -24.35 9.24
N PRO A 119 0.84 -25.23 8.88
CA PRO A 119 1.28 -25.35 7.50
C PRO A 119 0.12 -25.63 6.54
N VAL A 120 0.14 -25.03 5.35
CA VAL A 120 -0.83 -25.31 4.30
C VAL A 120 -0.65 -26.74 3.77
N THR A 121 -1.75 -27.41 3.46
CA THR A 121 -1.75 -28.75 2.84
C THR A 121 -2.33 -28.68 1.44
N ASP A 122 -2.07 -29.68 0.60
CA ASP A 122 -2.64 -29.74 -0.75
C ASP A 122 -4.17 -29.73 -0.75
N ASP A 123 -4.79 -30.41 0.22
CA ASP A 123 -6.24 -30.41 0.39
C ASP A 123 -6.79 -29.02 0.72
N VAL A 124 -6.08 -28.24 1.54
CA VAL A 124 -6.46 -26.85 1.87
C VAL A 124 -6.25 -25.96 0.65
N TRP A 125 -5.14 -26.14 -0.07
CA TRP A 125 -4.85 -25.39 -1.28
C TRP A 125 -5.91 -25.59 -2.35
N ALA A 126 -6.34 -26.83 -2.57
CA ALA A 126 -7.41 -27.17 -3.50
C ALA A 126 -8.80 -26.59 -3.11
N GLN A 127 -8.97 -26.12 -1.88
CA GLN A 127 -10.18 -25.46 -1.39
C GLN A 127 -10.13 -23.92 -1.52
N THR A 128 -9.00 -23.37 -1.97
CA THR A 128 -8.88 -21.92 -2.18
C THR A 128 -9.83 -21.46 -3.27
N GLY A 129 -10.44 -20.29 -3.05
CA GLY A 129 -11.49 -19.75 -3.89
C GLY A 129 -11.89 -18.34 -3.45
N PRO A 130 -13.02 -17.82 -3.93
CA PRO A 130 -13.56 -16.53 -3.52
C PRO A 130 -13.50 -16.26 -2.01
N GLY A 131 -13.00 -15.07 -1.67
CA GLY A 131 -12.95 -14.55 -0.31
C GLY A 131 -11.88 -15.11 0.62
N TRP A 132 -11.00 -15.98 0.11
CA TRP A 132 -9.71 -16.27 0.76
C TRP A 132 -8.79 -15.04 0.70
N VAL A 133 -7.93 -14.87 1.70
CA VAL A 133 -6.98 -13.75 1.77
C VAL A 133 -5.56 -14.29 1.75
N LEU A 134 -4.71 -13.77 0.86
CA LEU A 134 -3.28 -14.03 0.85
C LEU A 134 -2.55 -12.80 1.36
N ALA A 135 -1.68 -12.94 2.35
CA ALA A 135 -0.95 -11.83 2.94
C ALA A 135 0.52 -12.17 3.21
N VAL A 136 1.37 -11.16 3.12
CA VAL A 136 2.76 -11.21 3.57
C VAL A 136 2.82 -10.57 4.96
N VAL A 137 3.22 -11.36 5.95
CA VAL A 137 3.28 -10.98 7.37
C VAL A 137 4.76 -10.85 7.76
N ARG A 138 5.18 -9.62 8.05
CA ARG A 138 6.59 -9.28 8.30
C ARG A 138 6.81 -8.60 9.66
N PRO A 139 6.62 -9.33 10.77
CA PRO A 139 6.77 -8.79 12.11
C PRO A 139 8.23 -8.45 12.41
N SER A 140 8.46 -7.44 13.25
CA SER A 140 9.78 -7.00 13.69
C SER A 140 9.89 -6.86 15.21
N LEU A 141 11.11 -6.99 15.75
CA LEU A 141 11.45 -6.69 17.13
C LEU A 141 12.34 -5.44 17.12
N GLY A 142 11.73 -4.28 17.39
CA GLY A 142 12.34 -3.00 17.07
C GLY A 142 12.51 -2.83 15.55
N LEU A 143 13.75 -2.66 15.09
CA LEU A 143 14.08 -2.55 13.67
C LEU A 143 14.43 -3.89 13.02
N GLU A 144 14.56 -4.97 13.80
CA GLU A 144 14.97 -6.27 13.26
C GLU A 144 13.76 -7.10 12.85
N VAL A 145 13.67 -7.44 11.57
CA VAL A 145 12.64 -8.36 11.07
C VAL A 145 12.78 -9.73 11.72
N LEU A 146 11.70 -10.21 12.33
CA LEU A 146 11.63 -11.52 12.99
C LEU A 146 11.28 -12.63 12.00
N ARG A 147 10.29 -12.36 11.14
CA ARG A 147 9.75 -13.29 10.14
C ARG A 147 9.39 -12.54 8.87
N ASN A 148 9.29 -13.28 7.78
CA ASN A 148 8.75 -12.80 6.52
C ASN A 148 7.95 -13.95 5.92
N SER A 149 6.68 -14.05 6.30
CA SER A 149 5.87 -15.24 6.08
C SER A 149 4.72 -14.94 5.15
N VAL A 150 4.48 -15.80 4.18
CA VAL A 150 3.25 -15.77 3.38
C VAL A 150 2.20 -16.59 4.12
N VAL A 151 1.08 -15.96 4.43
CA VAL A 151 -0.03 -16.55 5.16
C VAL A 151 -1.29 -16.48 4.31
N LEU A 152 -2.01 -17.59 4.27
CA LEU A 152 -3.29 -17.72 3.61
C LEU A 152 -4.38 -17.83 4.67
N ALA A 153 -5.47 -17.08 4.54
CA ALA A 153 -6.61 -17.13 5.44
C ALA A 153 -7.88 -17.56 4.70
N SER A 154 -8.57 -18.55 5.25
CA SER A 154 -9.89 -18.97 4.78
C SER A 154 -10.95 -17.92 5.10
N PRO A 155 -12.11 -17.92 4.39
CA PRO A 155 -13.23 -17.05 4.74
C PRO A 155 -13.73 -17.22 6.18
N GLN A 156 -13.42 -18.34 6.84
CA GLN A 156 -13.77 -18.58 8.25
C GLN A 156 -12.71 -18.05 9.23
N GLY A 157 -11.68 -17.33 8.76
CA GLY A 157 -10.64 -16.75 9.61
C GLY A 157 -9.54 -17.74 10.03
N ARG A 158 -9.56 -18.99 9.55
CA ARG A 158 -8.46 -19.94 9.79
C ARG A 158 -7.26 -19.59 8.94
N THR A 159 -6.08 -19.55 9.54
CA THR A 159 -4.83 -19.16 8.87
C THR A 159 -3.90 -20.35 8.62
N TYR A 160 -3.19 -20.28 7.51
CA TYR A 160 -2.28 -21.30 7.03
C TYR A 160 -0.96 -20.67 6.61
N LEU A 161 0.16 -21.20 7.12
CA LEU A 161 1.49 -20.80 6.68
C LEU A 161 1.75 -21.45 5.31
N VAL A 162 1.90 -20.60 4.29
CA VAL A 162 2.16 -21.03 2.91
C VAL A 162 3.65 -21.25 2.73
N VAL A 163 4.46 -20.21 2.95
CA VAL A 163 5.91 -20.29 2.85
C VAL A 163 6.59 -19.24 3.73
N GLU A 164 7.80 -19.54 4.18
CA GLU A 164 8.69 -18.57 4.84
C GLU A 164 9.69 -18.02 3.83
N LEU A 165 9.69 -16.71 3.66
CA LEU A 165 10.58 -15.99 2.76
C LEU A 165 11.88 -15.60 3.48
N PRO A 166 12.96 -15.31 2.73
CA PRO A 166 14.16 -14.71 3.30
C PRO A 166 13.86 -13.37 3.99
N LEU A 167 14.42 -13.15 5.17
CA LEU A 167 14.20 -11.93 5.96
C LEU A 167 14.79 -10.66 5.29
N ASP A 168 15.79 -10.85 4.42
CA ASP A 168 16.47 -9.79 3.68
C ASP A 168 15.79 -9.39 2.37
N VAL A 169 14.67 -10.05 2.03
CA VAL A 169 13.79 -9.68 0.94
C VAL A 169 12.54 -9.09 1.54
N GLU A 170 12.05 -8.00 0.96
CA GLU A 170 10.74 -7.44 1.29
C GLU A 170 9.84 -7.64 0.10
N VAL A 171 8.67 -8.24 0.35
CA VAL A 171 7.73 -8.64 -0.70
C VAL A 171 6.37 -8.07 -0.34
N ALA A 172 5.76 -7.36 -1.28
CA ALA A 172 4.38 -6.92 -1.21
C ALA A 172 3.57 -7.67 -2.27
N VAL A 173 2.57 -8.44 -1.84
CA VAL A 173 1.65 -9.13 -2.75
C VAL A 173 0.74 -8.13 -3.44
N GLN A 174 0.71 -8.19 -4.77
CA GLN A 174 -0.04 -7.28 -5.64
C GLN A 174 -1.30 -7.97 -6.17
N HIS A 175 -1.15 -9.20 -6.65
CA HIS A 175 -2.27 -9.96 -7.17
C HIS A 175 -2.06 -11.46 -6.96
N TRP A 176 -3.14 -12.20 -6.78
CA TRP A 176 -3.13 -13.64 -6.67
C TRP A 176 -4.46 -14.22 -7.14
N GLU A 177 -4.38 -15.16 -8.09
CA GLU A 177 -5.54 -15.94 -8.50
C GLU A 177 -5.76 -17.11 -7.52
N PRO A 178 -7.01 -17.37 -7.11
CA PRO A 178 -7.29 -18.44 -6.16
C PRO A 178 -6.86 -19.81 -6.72
N GLY A 179 -6.06 -20.54 -5.95
CA GLY A 179 -5.52 -21.85 -6.33
C GLY A 179 -4.26 -21.80 -7.20
N SER A 180 -3.85 -20.61 -7.67
CA SER A 180 -2.57 -20.43 -8.35
C SER A 180 -1.42 -20.64 -7.37
N ASP A 181 -0.42 -21.42 -7.79
CA ASP A 181 0.85 -21.60 -7.07
C ASP A 181 1.78 -20.38 -7.20
N GLU A 182 1.38 -19.34 -7.93
CA GLU A 182 2.15 -18.11 -8.14
C GLU A 182 1.33 -16.88 -7.73
N ALA A 183 1.99 -15.91 -7.11
CA ALA A 183 1.46 -14.59 -6.84
C ALA A 183 2.31 -13.51 -7.51
N LEU A 184 1.66 -12.49 -8.06
CA LEU A 184 2.31 -11.28 -8.53
C LEU A 184 2.71 -10.44 -7.32
N VAL A 185 3.97 -10.04 -7.26
CA VAL A 185 4.52 -9.31 -6.12
C VAL A 185 5.40 -8.15 -6.58
N THR A 186 5.56 -7.19 -5.68
CA THR A 186 6.60 -6.16 -5.77
C THR A 186 7.66 -6.46 -4.73
N VAL A 187 8.92 -6.52 -5.17
CA VAL A 187 10.07 -6.86 -4.35
C VAL A 187 10.87 -5.61 -4.06
N VAL A 188 10.96 -5.22 -2.80
CA VAL A 188 11.76 -4.08 -2.37
C VAL A 188 13.13 -4.59 -1.89
N PRO A 189 14.25 -4.22 -2.56
CA PRO A 189 15.57 -4.68 -2.19
C PRO A 189 16.08 -3.99 -0.91
N GLY A 190 15.62 -4.48 0.25
CA GLY A 190 16.04 -4.07 1.59
C GLY A 190 15.45 -2.74 2.09
N GLU A 191 15.73 -2.42 3.36
CA GLU A 191 15.07 -1.37 4.18
C GLU A 191 15.18 0.10 3.69
N ARG A 192 15.78 0.37 2.52
CA ARG A 192 16.01 1.74 2.03
C ARG A 192 15.78 1.92 0.53
N ALA A 193 15.34 0.89 -0.17
CA ALA A 193 14.93 1.06 -1.55
C ALA A 193 13.50 1.59 -1.56
N PHE A 194 13.29 2.76 -2.15
CA PHE A 194 11.95 3.26 -2.45
C PHE A 194 11.40 2.70 -3.76
N VAL A 195 12.20 1.84 -4.40
CA VAL A 195 11.96 1.30 -5.74
C VAL A 195 11.82 -0.21 -5.61
N GLY A 196 10.60 -0.69 -5.81
CA GLY A 196 10.28 -2.10 -5.93
C GLY A 196 10.42 -2.60 -7.36
N GLU A 197 10.74 -3.88 -7.51
CA GLU A 197 10.76 -4.58 -8.79
C GLU A 197 9.57 -5.53 -8.88
N ARG A 198 8.87 -5.54 -10.02
CA ARG A 198 7.80 -6.50 -10.30
C ARG A 198 8.39 -7.92 -10.44
N ALA A 199 7.81 -8.88 -9.74
CA ALA A 199 8.27 -10.26 -9.74
C ALA A 199 7.11 -11.24 -9.52
N TRP A 200 7.37 -12.52 -9.78
CA TRP A 200 6.49 -13.62 -9.40
C TRP A 200 7.04 -14.35 -8.18
N LEU A 201 6.17 -14.61 -7.22
CA LEU A 201 6.45 -15.43 -6.06
C LEU A 201 5.81 -16.81 -6.25
N ASP A 202 6.64 -17.85 -6.32
CA ASP A 202 6.20 -19.24 -6.20
C ASP A 202 5.83 -19.52 -4.75
N LEU A 203 4.55 -19.75 -4.51
CA LEU A 203 3.94 -19.96 -3.19
C LEU A 203 4.26 -21.35 -2.62
N ARG A 204 4.72 -22.30 -3.42
CA ARG A 204 5.15 -23.63 -2.96
C ARG A 204 6.59 -23.65 -2.51
N THR A 205 7.45 -22.93 -3.20
CA THR A 205 8.90 -22.96 -2.94
C THR A 205 9.43 -21.72 -2.22
N GLY A 206 8.69 -20.60 -2.27
CA GLY A 206 9.13 -19.29 -1.81
C GLY A 206 10.15 -18.64 -2.76
N ALA A 207 10.34 -19.22 -3.95
CA ALA A 207 11.22 -18.64 -4.95
C ALA A 207 10.58 -17.37 -5.53
N VAL A 208 11.37 -16.30 -5.55
CA VAL A 208 10.99 -15.06 -6.22
C VAL A 208 11.71 -15.04 -7.57
N VAL A 209 10.97 -14.89 -8.65
CA VAL A 209 11.47 -14.84 -10.02
C VAL A 209 11.20 -13.45 -10.57
N ALA A 210 12.24 -12.73 -10.96
CA ALA A 210 12.09 -11.42 -11.60
C ALA A 210 11.23 -11.56 -12.86
N ASP A 211 10.25 -10.67 -13.03
CA ASP A 211 9.40 -10.74 -14.21
C ASP A 211 10.15 -10.13 -15.42
N PRO A 212 10.33 -10.90 -16.52
CA PRO A 212 10.99 -10.40 -17.73
C PRO A 212 10.29 -9.20 -18.37
N ALA A 213 9.01 -8.99 -18.07
CA ALA A 213 8.24 -7.83 -18.51
C ALA A 213 8.86 -6.52 -18.05
N GLY A 214 9.53 -6.55 -16.89
CA GLY A 214 10.19 -5.43 -16.24
C GLY A 214 9.45 -4.12 -16.37
N LEU A 215 8.69 -3.72 -15.35
CA LEU A 215 8.42 -2.29 -15.20
C LEU A 215 9.81 -1.66 -15.00
N ASP A 216 10.27 -0.82 -15.94
CA ASP A 216 11.60 -0.20 -15.86
C ASP A 216 11.63 0.81 -14.71
N THR A 217 11.79 0.28 -13.50
CA THR A 217 11.93 1.06 -12.28
C THR A 217 13.38 1.51 -12.08
N SER A 218 14.28 1.22 -13.03
CA SER A 218 15.71 1.51 -12.89
C SER A 218 16.07 2.98 -13.02
N SER A 219 15.14 3.83 -13.49
CA SER A 219 15.37 5.26 -13.46
C SER A 219 15.35 5.75 -12.01
N ALA A 220 16.49 6.27 -11.55
CA ALA A 220 16.68 6.74 -10.17
C ALA A 220 15.74 7.90 -9.76
N GLU A 221 14.92 8.38 -10.70
CA GLU A 221 13.98 9.48 -10.53
C GLU A 221 12.51 9.00 -10.50
N ALA A 222 12.20 7.75 -10.91
CA ALA A 222 10.84 7.23 -10.86
C ALA A 222 10.54 6.57 -9.51
N SER A 223 9.33 6.80 -9.01
CA SER A 223 8.77 6.02 -7.90
C SER A 223 8.46 4.59 -8.34
N THR A 224 8.27 3.69 -7.37
CA THR A 224 7.73 2.35 -7.67
C THR A 224 6.33 2.48 -8.26
N PRO A 225 6.05 1.91 -9.44
CA PRO A 225 4.69 1.83 -9.93
C PRO A 225 3.81 1.03 -8.96
N THR A 226 2.61 1.52 -8.69
CA THR A 226 1.65 0.86 -7.80
C THR A 226 0.69 0.03 -8.64
N PHE A 227 0.43 -1.22 -8.25
CA PHE A 227 -0.52 -2.07 -8.97
C PHE A 227 -1.94 -1.59 -8.71
N LEU A 228 -2.66 -1.24 -9.77
CA LEU A 228 -4.00 -0.69 -9.68
C LEU A 228 -5.07 -1.79 -9.76
N GLY A 229 -4.83 -2.85 -10.52
CA GLY A 229 -5.79 -3.93 -10.73
C GLY A 229 -5.60 -4.63 -12.06
N ILE A 230 -6.56 -5.48 -12.40
CA ILE A 230 -6.65 -6.17 -13.69
C ILE A 230 -7.81 -5.57 -14.48
N ASP A 231 -7.56 -5.19 -15.72
CA ASP A 231 -8.59 -4.64 -16.58
C ASP A 231 -9.55 -5.72 -17.13
N HIS A 232 -10.61 -5.31 -17.82
CA HIS A 232 -11.62 -6.22 -18.34
C HIS A 232 -11.14 -7.15 -19.47
N LEU A 233 -9.93 -6.92 -20.00
CA LEU A 233 -9.27 -7.79 -20.96
C LEU A 233 -8.23 -8.70 -20.31
N GLY A 234 -8.08 -8.64 -18.98
CA GLY A 234 -7.08 -9.43 -18.23
C GLY A 234 -5.70 -8.78 -18.16
N ARG A 235 -5.56 -7.52 -18.58
CA ARG A 235 -4.27 -6.80 -18.59
C ARG A 235 -4.00 -6.20 -17.21
N GLU A 236 -2.74 -6.21 -16.80
CA GLU A 236 -2.37 -5.55 -15.54
C GLU A 236 -2.27 -4.04 -15.72
N LEU A 237 -2.84 -3.31 -14.78
CA LEU A 237 -2.75 -1.86 -14.72
C LEU A 237 -1.83 -1.46 -13.58
N TRP A 238 -0.86 -0.63 -13.89
CA TRP A 238 0.07 -0.06 -12.92
C TRP A 238 0.09 1.46 -13.06
N VAL A 239 0.23 2.16 -11.94
CA VAL A 239 0.24 3.62 -11.89
C VAL A 239 1.65 4.07 -11.57
N GLU A 240 2.26 4.86 -12.46
CA GLU A 240 3.54 5.50 -12.18
C GLU A 240 3.32 6.78 -11.40
N HIS A 241 4.11 6.97 -10.34
CA HIS A 241 4.14 8.24 -9.62
C HIS A 241 5.43 9.03 -9.92
N GLY A 242 5.34 10.35 -9.87
CA GLY A 242 6.49 11.25 -10.00
C GLY A 242 7.47 11.15 -8.83
N VAL A 243 8.53 11.96 -8.87
CA VAL A 243 9.70 11.93 -7.94
C VAL A 243 9.32 12.07 -6.45
N ALA A 244 8.16 12.65 -6.14
CA ALA A 244 7.67 12.81 -4.77
C ALA A 244 6.58 11.80 -4.36
N GLY A 245 6.16 10.89 -5.24
CA GLY A 245 5.01 9.99 -5.01
C GLY A 245 3.64 10.69 -5.00
N GLU A 246 3.61 12.02 -4.90
CA GLU A 246 2.39 12.83 -4.77
C GLU A 246 1.55 12.90 -6.05
N PHE A 247 2.16 12.59 -7.20
CA PHE A 247 1.52 12.76 -8.50
C PHE A 247 1.57 11.48 -9.31
N VAL A 248 0.46 11.10 -9.93
CA VAL A 248 0.45 10.14 -11.04
C VAL A 248 0.98 10.85 -12.28
N THR A 249 1.94 10.22 -12.95
CA THR A 249 2.52 10.73 -14.21
C THR A 249 2.10 9.89 -15.42
N GLY A 250 1.75 8.62 -15.20
CA GLY A 250 1.33 7.72 -16.26
C GLY A 250 0.64 6.48 -15.74
N VAL A 251 -0.04 5.77 -16.66
CA VAL A 251 -0.55 4.41 -16.43
C VAL A 251 0.21 3.48 -17.36
N LEU A 252 0.78 2.44 -16.79
CA LEU A 252 1.41 1.35 -17.50
C LEU A 252 0.42 0.20 -17.61
N VAL A 253 0.10 -0.17 -18.84
CA VAL A 253 -0.72 -1.34 -19.17
C VAL A 253 0.24 -2.44 -19.57
N VAL A 254 0.38 -3.45 -18.73
CA VAL A 254 1.17 -4.63 -19.05
C VAL A 254 0.29 -5.59 -19.83
N LEU A 255 0.62 -5.79 -21.10
CA LEU A 255 -0.09 -6.73 -21.95
C LEU A 255 0.23 -8.17 -21.54
N ASP A 256 -0.64 -9.10 -21.96
CA ASP A 256 -0.40 -10.53 -21.83
C ASP A 256 1.02 -10.88 -22.22
N GLU A 257 1.59 -11.80 -21.44
CA GLU A 257 2.97 -12.25 -21.52
C GLU A 257 4.04 -11.27 -21.02
N GLY A 258 3.69 -10.08 -20.54
CA GLY A 258 4.66 -9.17 -19.96
C GLY A 258 5.61 -8.51 -20.98
N ALA A 259 5.67 -8.99 -22.21
CA ALA A 259 6.66 -8.55 -23.19
C ALA A 259 6.40 -7.13 -23.73
N THR A 260 5.26 -6.52 -23.46
CA THR A 260 4.95 -5.17 -23.92
C THR A 260 4.19 -4.41 -22.85
N VAL A 261 4.85 -3.37 -22.35
CA VAL A 261 4.24 -2.36 -21.50
C VAL A 261 3.82 -1.21 -22.40
N TYR A 262 2.52 -0.97 -22.51
CA TYR A 262 2.00 0.25 -23.13
C TYR A 262 1.88 1.33 -22.07
N ARG A 263 2.45 2.50 -22.34
CA ARG A 263 2.42 3.64 -21.42
C ARG A 263 1.42 4.67 -21.91
N LEU A 264 0.41 4.93 -21.09
CA LEU A 264 -0.51 6.05 -21.22
C LEU A 264 0.10 7.24 -20.46
N GLU A 265 0.56 8.24 -21.20
CA GLU A 265 1.02 9.49 -20.63
C GLU A 265 -0.19 10.30 -20.16
N LEU A 266 -0.35 10.42 -18.84
CA LEU A 266 -1.47 11.15 -18.26
C LEU A 266 -1.13 12.63 -18.09
N GLY A 267 0.16 12.98 -18.06
CA GLY A 267 0.62 14.26 -17.52
C GLY A 267 0.54 14.24 -16.00
N THR A 268 0.64 15.40 -15.36
CA THR A 268 0.62 15.48 -13.88
C THR A 268 -0.81 15.33 -13.36
N ALA A 269 -1.08 14.29 -12.57
CA ALA A 269 -2.30 14.15 -11.77
C ALA A 269 -1.96 14.11 -10.31
N TRP A 270 -2.69 14.82 -9.47
CA TRP A 270 -2.58 14.64 -8.03
C TRP A 270 -3.34 13.38 -7.59
N GLY A 271 -2.91 12.74 -6.51
CA GLY A 271 -3.67 11.66 -5.87
C GLY A 271 -3.55 10.29 -6.55
N SER A 272 -4.55 9.44 -6.38
CA SER A 272 -4.56 8.04 -6.86
C SER A 272 -5.48 7.85 -8.07
N ALA A 273 -5.33 6.72 -8.75
CA ALA A 273 -6.27 6.28 -9.79
C ALA A 273 -7.34 5.36 -9.21
N LEU A 274 -8.53 5.35 -9.81
CA LEU A 274 -9.62 4.44 -9.46
C LEU A 274 -10.07 3.68 -10.71
N LEU A 275 -9.93 2.35 -10.69
CA LEU A 275 -10.49 1.47 -11.72
C LEU A 275 -12.01 1.39 -11.56
N ASP A 276 -12.74 1.52 -12.67
CA ASP A 276 -14.20 1.40 -12.64
C ASP A 276 -14.65 -0.05 -12.39
N PRO A 277 -15.91 -0.25 -11.94
CA PRO A 277 -16.48 -1.56 -11.69
C PRO A 277 -16.41 -2.57 -12.84
N ASN A 278 -16.33 -2.10 -14.08
CA ASN A 278 -16.22 -2.97 -15.26
C ASN A 278 -14.81 -3.06 -15.79
N ALA A 279 -13.83 -2.47 -15.10
CA ALA A 279 -12.41 -2.51 -15.43
C ALA A 279 -12.09 -2.02 -16.86
N ARG A 280 -12.84 -1.02 -17.33
CA ARG A 280 -12.78 -0.37 -18.66
C ARG A 280 -12.31 1.08 -18.60
N MET A 281 -12.49 1.75 -17.47
CA MET A 281 -12.18 3.15 -17.30
C MET A 281 -11.35 3.40 -16.04
N LEU A 282 -10.50 4.42 -16.08
CA LEU A 282 -9.86 4.98 -14.90
C LEU A 282 -10.38 6.37 -14.61
N LEU A 283 -10.64 6.65 -13.33
CA LEU A 283 -10.76 8.00 -12.81
C LEU A 283 -9.44 8.45 -12.19
N LEU A 284 -9.03 9.67 -12.52
CA LEU A 284 -7.85 10.34 -11.97
C LEU A 284 -8.24 11.75 -11.53
N ALA A 285 -7.51 12.33 -10.59
CA ALA A 285 -7.68 13.76 -10.31
C ALA A 285 -7.22 14.58 -11.51
N GLY A 286 -7.91 15.69 -11.75
CA GLY A 286 -7.50 16.72 -12.70
C GLY A 286 -6.67 17.80 -12.02
N ASP A 287 -6.77 19.00 -12.56
CA ASP A 287 -6.04 20.18 -12.08
C ASP A 287 -6.64 20.73 -10.78
N GLU A 288 -5.81 20.87 -9.73
CA GLU A 288 -6.13 21.46 -8.41
C GLU A 288 -7.48 21.03 -7.80
N ASP A 289 -7.88 19.77 -7.96
CA ASP A 289 -9.20 19.25 -7.54
C ASP A 289 -10.41 19.94 -8.23
N ARG A 290 -10.21 20.82 -9.22
CA ARG A 290 -11.28 21.50 -9.99
C ARG A 290 -11.86 20.64 -11.11
N SER A 291 -11.14 19.59 -11.48
CA SER A 291 -11.50 18.66 -12.55
C SER A 291 -11.13 17.24 -12.19
N TYR A 292 -11.66 16.30 -12.96
CA TYR A 292 -11.26 14.90 -12.98
C TYR A 292 -10.96 14.48 -14.42
N ARG A 293 -10.17 13.43 -14.57
CA ARG A 293 -9.91 12.80 -15.86
C ARG A 293 -10.53 11.43 -15.92
N VAL A 294 -11.02 11.09 -17.10
CA VAL A 294 -11.49 9.76 -17.46
C VAL A 294 -10.54 9.20 -18.50
N VAL A 295 -9.98 8.03 -18.24
CA VAL A 295 -9.18 7.29 -19.21
C VAL A 295 -10.01 6.13 -19.72
N ASP A 296 -10.23 6.07 -21.02
CA ASP A 296 -10.78 4.89 -21.68
C ASP A 296 -9.63 3.90 -21.93
N LEU A 297 -9.66 2.73 -21.29
CA LEU A 297 -8.60 1.73 -21.39
C LEU A 297 -8.58 0.97 -22.72
N ASP A 298 -9.68 1.00 -23.48
CA ASP A 298 -9.77 0.40 -24.81
C ASP A 298 -9.21 1.34 -25.87
N ALA A 299 -9.62 2.60 -25.84
CA ALA A 299 -9.20 3.62 -26.81
C ALA A 299 -7.82 4.22 -26.49
N GLY A 300 -7.44 4.23 -25.20
CA GLY A 300 -6.29 4.97 -24.70
C GLY A 300 -6.53 6.49 -24.65
N ASP A 301 -7.78 6.92 -24.80
CA ASP A 301 -8.16 8.33 -24.80
C ASP A 301 -8.28 8.85 -23.36
N VAL A 302 -7.81 10.09 -23.15
CA VAL A 302 -7.90 10.79 -21.86
C VAL A 302 -8.73 12.04 -22.04
N GLU A 303 -9.81 12.15 -21.30
CA GLU A 303 -10.71 13.30 -21.32
C GLU A 303 -10.79 13.95 -19.95
N THR A 304 -10.84 15.29 -19.92
CA THR A 304 -10.88 16.09 -18.68
C THR A 304 -12.24 16.75 -18.52
N TYR A 305 -12.81 16.63 -17.33
CA TYR A 305 -14.14 17.14 -16.98
C TYR A 305 -14.06 18.03 -15.73
N ALA A 306 -14.64 19.22 -15.79
CA ALA A 306 -14.74 20.09 -14.63
C ALA A 306 -15.84 19.60 -13.67
N PHE A 307 -15.62 19.73 -12.35
CA PHE A 307 -16.68 19.48 -11.36
C PHE A 307 -17.70 20.64 -11.27
N GLY A 308 -17.32 21.83 -11.72
CA GLY A 308 -18.13 23.05 -11.68
C GLY A 308 -17.23 24.27 -11.86
N ALA A 309 -17.83 25.46 -12.05
CA ALA A 309 -17.04 26.68 -12.24
C ALA A 309 -16.26 27.10 -10.99
N ASP A 310 -16.85 26.91 -9.80
CA ASP A 310 -16.35 27.43 -8.52
C ASP A 310 -16.27 26.32 -7.46
N GLN A 311 -15.93 25.10 -7.85
CA GLN A 311 -15.94 23.93 -6.96
C GLN A 311 -14.61 23.19 -7.04
N ARG A 312 -14.13 22.73 -5.88
CA ARG A 312 -13.07 21.74 -5.77
C ARG A 312 -13.64 20.46 -5.21
N CYS A 313 -13.44 19.36 -5.91
CA CYS A 313 -13.91 18.05 -5.50
C CYS A 313 -12.80 17.02 -5.56
N ARG A 314 -12.85 16.07 -4.63
CA ARG A 314 -12.01 14.88 -4.63
C ARG A 314 -12.90 13.66 -4.74
N VAL A 315 -12.65 12.81 -5.71
CA VAL A 315 -13.44 11.58 -5.87
C VAL A 315 -13.13 10.66 -4.70
N VAL A 316 -14.16 10.08 -4.10
CA VAL A 316 -14.06 9.06 -3.05
C VAL A 316 -13.87 7.69 -3.68
N GLY A 317 -14.79 7.31 -4.57
CA GLY A 317 -14.85 5.99 -5.18
C GLY A 317 -16.05 5.85 -6.11
N TRP A 318 -16.08 4.77 -6.88
CA TRP A 318 -17.18 4.46 -7.79
C TRP A 318 -18.42 4.00 -7.02
N THR A 319 -19.59 4.54 -7.39
CA THR A 319 -20.91 4.12 -6.87
C THR A 319 -21.71 3.33 -7.90
N GLY A 320 -21.20 3.24 -9.12
CA GLY A 320 -21.71 2.40 -10.21
C GLY A 320 -20.86 2.56 -11.46
N ALA A 321 -21.23 1.87 -12.55
CA ALA A 321 -20.46 1.81 -13.80
C ALA A 321 -20.14 3.16 -14.46
N GLN A 322 -20.89 4.22 -14.15
CA GLN A 322 -20.76 5.55 -14.76
C GLN A 322 -20.93 6.66 -13.71
N ARG A 323 -20.78 6.32 -12.43
CA ARG A 323 -21.02 7.24 -11.32
C ARG A 323 -19.98 7.07 -10.23
N ALA A 324 -19.56 8.19 -9.69
CA ALA A 324 -18.65 8.25 -8.56
C ALA A 324 -19.20 9.17 -7.48
N LEU A 325 -18.83 8.90 -6.23
CA LEU A 325 -19.04 9.80 -5.12
C LEU A 325 -17.82 10.70 -4.99
N ALA A 326 -18.03 11.98 -4.69
CA ALA A 326 -16.95 12.94 -4.43
C ALA A 326 -17.25 13.76 -3.17
N THR A 327 -16.20 14.21 -2.50
CA THR A 327 -16.26 15.26 -1.48
C THR A 327 -15.93 16.60 -2.15
N CYS A 328 -16.79 17.59 -2.00
CA CYS A 328 -16.67 18.89 -2.66
C CYS A 328 -16.71 20.04 -1.66
N VAL A 329 -16.02 21.13 -2.00
CA VAL A 329 -16.08 22.43 -1.32
C VAL A 329 -16.20 23.54 -2.36
N ASP A 330 -16.90 24.62 -2.03
CA ASP A 330 -17.02 25.79 -2.90
C ASP A 330 -15.79 26.70 -2.74
N ASP A 331 -15.25 27.24 -3.84
CA ASP A 331 -14.03 28.07 -3.85
C ASP A 331 -14.15 29.31 -2.94
N ALA A 332 -15.35 29.88 -2.85
CA ALA A 332 -15.63 31.05 -2.02
C ALA A 332 -15.43 30.77 -0.52
N GLU A 333 -15.58 29.52 -0.10
CA GLU A 333 -15.46 29.09 1.30
C GLU A 333 -14.00 28.79 1.69
N LEU A 334 -13.11 28.66 0.71
CA LEU A 334 -11.66 28.53 0.92
C LEU A 334 -10.96 29.87 1.22
N VAL A 335 -11.64 31.01 1.00
CA VAL A 335 -11.04 32.34 1.15
C VAL A 335 -10.95 32.73 2.62
N GLY A 336 -9.74 32.72 3.19
CA GLY A 336 -9.44 33.25 4.52
C GLY A 336 -9.15 32.21 5.60
N THR A 337 -9.12 30.92 5.26
CA THR A 337 -8.62 29.86 6.12
C THR A 337 -7.24 29.42 5.64
N ASP A 338 -6.20 29.65 6.44
CA ASP A 338 -4.85 29.10 6.20
C ASP A 338 -4.80 27.55 6.38
N GLY A 339 -5.96 26.89 6.48
CA GLY A 339 -6.14 25.46 6.65
C GLY A 339 -7.35 24.95 5.87
N TYR A 340 -7.38 23.63 5.62
CA TYR A 340 -8.45 22.94 4.90
C TYR A 340 -9.82 23.15 5.58
N PRO A 341 -10.79 23.85 4.95
CA PRO A 341 -12.10 24.08 5.54
C PRO A 341 -12.97 22.83 5.39
N MET A 342 -12.73 21.83 6.25
CA MET A 342 -13.54 20.60 6.22
C MET A 342 -15.00 20.83 6.64
N VAL A 343 -15.30 21.97 7.28
CA VAL A 343 -16.61 22.28 7.89
C VAL A 343 -17.71 22.54 6.84
N TRP A 344 -17.36 22.80 5.59
CA TRP A 344 -18.32 23.08 4.50
C TRP A 344 -18.26 22.02 3.39
N THR A 345 -17.78 20.83 3.73
CA THR A 345 -17.68 19.75 2.75
C THR A 345 -19.07 19.19 2.46
N ARG A 346 -19.36 18.97 1.18
CA ARG A 346 -20.55 18.23 0.76
C ARG A 346 -20.16 16.96 0.02
N LEU A 347 -20.97 15.93 0.15
CA LEU A 347 -20.95 14.80 -0.75
C LEU A 347 -21.69 15.16 -2.03
N ALA A 348 -21.11 14.78 -3.16
CA ALA A 348 -21.69 14.99 -4.47
C ALA A 348 -21.63 13.69 -5.31
N ASP A 349 -22.67 13.48 -6.09
CA ASP A 349 -22.71 12.46 -7.14
C ASP A 349 -22.14 13.06 -8.43
N VAL A 350 -21.23 12.32 -9.05
CA VAL A 350 -20.56 12.70 -10.29
C VAL A 350 -20.95 11.69 -11.35
N VAL A 351 -21.62 12.15 -12.40
CA VAL A 351 -21.85 11.34 -13.60
C VAL A 351 -20.59 11.41 -14.45
N VAL A 352 -19.87 10.31 -14.48
CA VAL A 352 -18.56 10.22 -15.14
C VAL A 352 -18.70 10.46 -16.63
N GLY A 353 -17.77 11.23 -17.20
CA GLY A 353 -17.85 11.64 -18.61
C GLY A 353 -18.74 12.87 -18.84
N THR A 354 -19.17 13.56 -17.78
CA THR A 354 -19.96 14.80 -17.91
C THR A 354 -19.44 15.91 -17.00
N PRO A 355 -19.44 17.18 -17.44
CA PRO A 355 -19.12 18.29 -16.55
C PRO A 355 -20.18 18.44 -15.45
N GLY A 356 -19.71 18.73 -14.23
CA GLY A 356 -20.56 19.00 -13.08
C GLY A 356 -20.53 17.92 -12.01
N ALA A 357 -20.72 18.34 -10.76
CA ALA A 357 -21.01 17.51 -9.61
C ALA A 357 -22.37 17.92 -9.04
N THR A 358 -23.21 16.93 -8.70
CA THR A 358 -24.52 17.21 -8.09
C THR A 358 -24.45 16.92 -6.60
N ALA A 359 -24.59 17.96 -5.77
CA ALA A 359 -24.64 17.78 -4.33
C ALA A 359 -25.74 16.78 -3.94
N VAL A 360 -25.38 15.76 -3.16
CA VAL A 360 -26.32 14.78 -2.61
C VAL A 360 -26.56 15.01 -1.13
N ARG A 361 -25.53 15.47 -0.39
CA ARG A 361 -25.62 15.70 1.04
C ARG A 361 -24.60 16.75 1.49
N GLU A 362 -25.03 17.69 2.30
CA GLU A 362 -24.14 18.57 3.07
C GLU A 362 -23.65 17.83 4.31
N LEU A 363 -22.34 17.85 4.58
CA LEU A 363 -21.78 17.24 5.78
C LEU A 363 -21.69 18.28 6.89
N VAL A 364 -22.13 17.90 8.10
CA VAL A 364 -22.04 18.74 9.29
C VAL A 364 -21.05 18.14 10.29
N PRO A 365 -20.53 18.91 11.27
CA PRO A 365 -19.67 18.37 12.32
C PRO A 365 -20.23 17.09 12.96
N GLY A 366 -19.39 16.07 13.07
CA GLY A 366 -19.74 14.73 13.55
C GLY A 366 -20.21 13.76 12.45
N ASP A 367 -20.52 14.22 11.24
CA ASP A 367 -20.75 13.33 10.10
C ASP A 367 -19.47 12.60 9.69
N LEU A 368 -19.62 11.48 8.98
CA LEU A 368 -18.48 10.81 8.36
C LEU A 368 -18.06 11.50 7.06
N LEU A 369 -16.78 11.84 7.00
CA LEU A 369 -16.10 12.33 5.82
C LEU A 369 -15.29 11.18 5.20
N PRO A 370 -15.74 10.60 4.06
CA PRO A 370 -14.96 9.57 3.38
C PRO A 370 -13.64 10.11 2.87
N GLU A 371 -12.60 9.30 2.98
CA GLU A 371 -11.29 9.57 2.42
C GLU A 371 -11.36 9.56 0.89
N ALA A 372 -10.81 10.61 0.29
CA ALA A 372 -10.71 10.72 -1.15
C ALA A 372 -9.80 9.64 -1.72
N TRP A 373 -10.18 9.09 -2.87
CA TRP A 373 -9.44 8.08 -3.64
C TRP A 373 -9.18 6.76 -2.88
N GLY A 374 -9.78 6.59 -1.71
CA GLY A 374 -9.69 5.39 -0.87
C GLY A 374 -10.85 4.41 -1.04
N GLY A 375 -11.81 4.73 -1.91
CA GLY A 375 -13.02 3.92 -2.09
C GLY A 375 -12.81 2.66 -2.93
N ALA A 376 -13.31 1.53 -2.42
CA ALA A 376 -13.53 0.28 -3.15
C ALA A 376 -15.01 0.14 -3.55
N TRP A 377 -15.29 -0.32 -4.76
CA TRP A 377 -16.66 -0.47 -5.23
C TRP A 377 -17.31 -1.74 -4.66
N LEU A 378 -18.47 -1.58 -4.02
CA LEU A 378 -19.25 -2.70 -3.52
C LEU A 378 -20.56 -2.81 -4.29
N ALA A 379 -20.66 -3.85 -5.13
CA ALA A 379 -21.84 -4.11 -5.95
C ALA A 379 -23.14 -4.06 -5.12
N GLY A 380 -24.09 -3.23 -5.56
CA GLY A 380 -25.39 -3.05 -4.88
C GLY A 380 -25.39 -2.11 -3.66
N HIS A 381 -24.22 -1.76 -3.12
CA HIS A 381 -24.07 -0.96 -1.90
C HIS A 381 -23.39 0.40 -2.12
N GLY A 382 -22.69 0.60 -3.24
CA GLY A 382 -22.03 1.86 -3.58
C GLY A 382 -20.52 1.77 -3.43
N THR A 383 -19.92 2.69 -2.68
CA THR A 383 -18.47 2.71 -2.41
C THR A 383 -18.22 2.47 -0.93
N VAL A 384 -17.24 1.65 -0.58
CA VAL A 384 -16.75 1.50 0.79
C VAL A 384 -15.43 2.24 0.88
N ALA A 385 -15.28 3.13 1.84
CA ALA A 385 -14.07 3.93 2.01
C ALA A 385 -13.72 4.07 3.50
N PRO A 386 -12.43 4.25 3.82
CA PRO A 386 -12.05 4.83 5.10
C PRO A 386 -12.74 6.18 5.27
N ALA A 387 -13.08 6.53 6.51
CA ALA A 387 -13.74 7.78 6.83
C ALA A 387 -13.19 8.35 8.13
N SER A 388 -13.06 9.68 8.16
CA SER A 388 -12.86 10.45 9.38
C SER A 388 -14.20 11.07 9.80
N THR A 389 -14.22 11.72 10.96
CA THR A 389 -15.36 12.55 11.36
C THR A 389 -15.11 13.99 10.93
N VAL A 390 -16.15 14.68 10.46
CA VAL A 390 -16.06 16.12 10.19
C VAL A 390 -15.82 16.84 11.51
N PRO A 391 -14.72 17.59 11.65
CA PRO A 391 -14.37 18.26 12.90
C PRO A 391 -15.36 19.38 13.22
N ALA A 392 -15.48 19.73 14.51
CA ALA A 392 -16.20 20.93 14.89
C ALA A 392 -15.46 22.19 14.40
N ALA A 393 -16.19 23.28 14.18
CA ALA A 393 -15.60 24.54 13.76
C ALA A 393 -14.53 25.01 14.77
N GLY A 394 -13.28 25.16 14.30
CA GLY A 394 -12.14 25.58 15.11
C GLY A 394 -11.27 24.43 15.66
N GLU A 395 -11.60 23.16 15.38
CA GLU A 395 -10.70 22.04 15.63
C GLU A 395 -9.75 21.82 14.44
N ASP A 396 -8.49 21.48 14.73
CA ASP A 396 -7.49 21.19 13.71
C ASP A 396 -7.84 19.88 12.99
N ALA A 397 -8.32 20.01 11.75
CA ALA A 397 -8.64 18.91 10.83
C ALA A 397 -7.48 17.91 10.61
N HIS A 398 -6.24 18.31 10.92
CA HIS A 398 -5.05 17.48 10.73
C HIS A 398 -4.83 16.44 11.83
N SER A 399 -5.60 16.48 12.92
CA SER A 399 -5.40 15.55 14.05
C SER A 399 -6.29 14.30 14.01
N SER A 400 -7.38 14.30 13.25
CA SER A 400 -8.24 13.12 13.11
C SER A 400 -7.70 12.24 12.00
N SER A 401 -6.88 11.26 12.36
CA SER A 401 -6.62 10.14 11.46
C SER A 401 -7.97 9.49 11.10
N PRO A 402 -8.14 8.96 9.88
CA PRO A 402 -9.29 8.11 9.60
C PRO A 402 -9.34 7.05 10.69
N SER A 403 -10.52 6.82 11.23
CA SER A 403 -10.69 5.98 12.43
C SER A 403 -11.86 5.03 12.29
N THR A 404 -12.54 5.06 11.15
CA THR A 404 -13.70 4.22 10.87
C THR A 404 -13.74 3.89 9.39
N VAL A 405 -14.18 2.68 9.05
CA VAL A 405 -14.52 2.33 7.66
C VAL A 405 -16.03 2.35 7.51
N ALA A 406 -16.51 2.96 6.43
CA ALA A 406 -17.94 3.07 6.17
C ALA A 406 -18.27 2.79 4.69
N ALA A 407 -19.44 2.18 4.50
CA ALA A 407 -20.05 2.01 3.19
C ALA A 407 -20.98 3.20 2.92
N PHE A 408 -20.80 3.84 1.77
CA PHE A 408 -21.57 4.99 1.32
C PHE A 408 -22.42 4.60 0.11
N ALA A 409 -23.73 4.76 0.24
CA ALA A 409 -24.64 4.64 -0.90
C ALA A 409 -24.43 5.78 -1.89
N ARG A 410 -25.04 5.61 -3.06
CA ARG A 410 -25.07 6.61 -4.13
C ARG A 410 -25.68 7.96 -3.70
N ASP A 411 -26.58 7.97 -2.73
CA ASP A 411 -27.14 9.20 -2.16
C ASP A 411 -26.22 9.87 -1.13
N GLY A 412 -25.02 9.33 -0.91
CA GLY A 412 -24.05 9.80 0.08
C GLY A 412 -24.44 9.48 1.52
N ALA A 413 -25.55 8.79 1.77
CA ALA A 413 -25.84 8.29 3.10
C ALA A 413 -24.88 7.14 3.43
N PRO A 414 -24.21 7.15 4.60
CA PRO A 414 -23.51 5.98 5.07
C PRO A 414 -24.57 4.91 5.32
N THR A 415 -24.56 3.84 4.52
CA THR A 415 -25.52 2.76 4.67
C THR A 415 -25.14 1.84 5.80
N VAL A 416 -23.82 1.66 6.02
CA VAL A 416 -23.29 0.80 7.07
C VAL A 416 -21.98 1.38 7.62
N LEU A 417 -21.92 1.43 8.94
CA LEU A 417 -20.68 1.66 9.69
C LEU A 417 -20.06 0.30 9.97
N LEU A 418 -18.84 0.05 9.47
CA LEU A 418 -18.08 -1.14 9.84
C LEU A 418 -17.50 -1.02 11.26
N GLY A 419 -17.61 0.19 11.84
CA GLY A 419 -17.17 0.53 13.18
C GLY A 419 -15.64 0.54 13.29
N PRO A 420 -15.08 1.15 14.34
CA PRO A 420 -13.73 0.83 14.75
C PRO A 420 -13.75 -0.54 15.44
N VAL A 421 -13.29 -1.62 14.79
CA VAL A 421 -13.16 -2.91 15.50
C VAL A 421 -12.01 -2.83 16.51
N LEU A 422 -11.02 -1.96 16.28
CA LEU A 422 -9.81 -1.81 17.12
C LEU A 422 -9.62 -0.45 17.84
N GLY A 423 -10.53 0.52 17.69
CA GLY A 423 -10.47 1.83 18.38
C GLY A 423 -10.23 3.04 17.47
N ALA A 424 -10.17 4.24 18.07
CA ALA A 424 -10.22 5.56 17.40
C ALA A 424 -9.00 5.96 16.54
N ASP A 425 -8.08 5.03 16.32
CA ASP A 425 -6.75 5.28 15.78
C ASP A 425 -6.41 4.17 14.77
N THR A 426 -7.19 4.04 13.69
CA THR A 426 -7.06 2.92 12.74
C THR A 426 -6.92 3.37 11.29
N TRP A 427 -5.80 3.05 10.65
CA TRP A 427 -5.70 3.18 9.20
C TRP A 427 -6.39 1.99 8.53
N ALA A 428 -7.04 2.26 7.40
CA ALA A 428 -7.72 1.24 6.65
C ALA A 428 -7.44 1.35 5.15
N VAL A 429 -7.09 0.21 4.57
CA VAL A 429 -7.12 0.00 3.12
C VAL A 429 -8.35 -0.84 2.84
N THR A 430 -9.18 -0.40 1.90
CA THR A 430 -10.40 -1.13 1.53
C THR A 430 -10.24 -1.81 0.18
N ARG A 431 -10.81 -3.01 0.07
CA ARG A 431 -10.91 -3.81 -1.14
C ARG A 431 -12.31 -4.37 -1.25
N ALA A 432 -12.72 -4.81 -2.43
CA ALA A 432 -14.01 -5.45 -2.61
C ALA A 432 -13.90 -6.61 -3.60
N ALA A 433 -14.40 -7.77 -3.20
CA ALA A 433 -14.42 -8.97 -4.03
C ALA A 433 -15.75 -9.69 -3.84
N ASP A 434 -16.40 -10.07 -4.94
CA ASP A 434 -17.64 -10.86 -4.93
C ASP A 434 -18.75 -10.32 -4.01
N GLY A 435 -18.91 -8.99 -3.97
CA GLY A 435 -19.92 -8.33 -3.13
C GLY A 435 -19.58 -8.32 -1.64
N VAL A 436 -18.34 -8.59 -1.27
CA VAL A 436 -17.81 -8.49 0.09
C VAL A 436 -16.75 -7.40 0.13
N ALA A 437 -16.89 -6.44 1.04
CA ALA A 437 -15.85 -5.47 1.33
C ALA A 437 -14.87 -6.03 2.34
N TYR A 438 -13.59 -5.75 2.14
CA TYR A 438 -12.51 -6.10 3.03
C TYR A 438 -11.83 -4.83 3.48
N ALA A 439 -11.56 -4.72 4.77
CA ALA A 439 -10.79 -3.63 5.33
C ALA A 439 -9.65 -4.21 6.14
N TRP A 440 -8.44 -3.73 5.89
CA TRP A 440 -7.36 -3.87 6.85
C TRP A 440 -7.56 -2.86 7.98
N GLU A 441 -7.34 -3.28 9.21
CA GLU A 441 -7.37 -2.39 10.37
C GLU A 441 -6.07 -2.57 11.16
N ALA A 442 -5.38 -1.48 11.46
CA ALA A 442 -4.23 -1.48 12.37
C ALA A 442 -4.30 -0.30 13.33
N GLY A 443 -4.06 -0.55 14.62
CA GLY A 443 -3.93 0.54 15.58
C GLY A 443 -2.64 1.33 15.38
N PHE A 444 -2.66 2.64 15.61
CA PHE A 444 -1.44 3.44 15.73
C PHE A 444 -0.59 2.91 16.89
N SER A 445 0.60 2.38 16.58
CA SER A 445 1.59 1.80 17.51
C SER A 445 1.30 0.39 18.04
N ASP A 446 2.14 -0.56 17.60
CA ASP A 446 2.30 -1.96 18.08
C ASP A 446 1.02 -2.81 18.25
N ALA A 447 -0.14 -2.28 17.89
CA ALA A 447 -1.41 -2.96 17.94
C ALA A 447 -1.46 -4.05 16.87
N PRO A 448 -2.03 -5.22 17.19
CA PRO A 448 -2.26 -6.24 16.18
C PRO A 448 -3.20 -5.68 15.12
N TRP A 449 -2.89 -5.91 13.86
CA TRP A 449 -3.82 -5.64 12.78
C TRP A 449 -4.80 -6.79 12.57
N SER A 450 -5.82 -6.59 11.76
CA SER A 450 -6.62 -7.69 11.20
C SER A 450 -7.18 -7.29 9.84
N VAL A 451 -7.59 -8.27 9.04
CA VAL A 451 -8.45 -8.01 7.88
C VAL A 451 -9.86 -8.40 8.27
N VAL A 452 -10.78 -7.46 8.15
CA VAL A 452 -12.21 -7.62 8.42
C VAL A 452 -12.93 -7.71 7.08
N ALA A 453 -13.90 -8.62 6.98
CA ALA A 453 -14.80 -8.75 5.84
C ALA A 453 -16.23 -8.35 6.22
N TRP A 454 -16.94 -7.79 5.25
CA TRP A 454 -18.33 -7.36 5.40
C TRP A 454 -19.12 -7.61 4.11
N ASP A 455 -20.27 -8.27 4.26
CA ASP A 455 -21.13 -8.74 3.17
C ASP A 455 -22.58 -8.21 3.31
N GLY A 456 -22.77 -7.08 3.99
CA GLY A 456 -24.09 -6.58 4.38
C GLY A 456 -24.48 -6.92 5.82
N GLY A 457 -23.86 -7.93 6.42
CA GLY A 457 -24.11 -8.38 7.79
C GLY A 457 -23.27 -7.69 8.87
N ALA A 458 -23.06 -8.39 9.98
CA ALA A 458 -22.08 -7.99 10.99
C ALA A 458 -20.66 -8.22 10.45
N PRO A 459 -19.71 -7.28 10.67
CA PRO A 459 -18.32 -7.49 10.29
C PRO A 459 -17.74 -8.77 10.90
N ARG A 460 -16.93 -9.50 10.13
CA ARG A 460 -16.26 -10.74 10.56
C ARG A 460 -14.77 -10.66 10.29
N THR A 461 -13.94 -11.21 11.16
CA THR A 461 -12.50 -11.31 10.91
C THR A 461 -12.23 -12.29 9.77
N ALA A 462 -11.76 -11.78 8.63
CA ALA A 462 -11.32 -12.57 7.48
C ALA A 462 -9.90 -13.12 7.69
N MET A 463 -9.02 -12.30 8.27
CA MET A 463 -7.69 -12.72 8.67
C MET A 463 -7.33 -12.10 10.03
N PRO A 464 -7.16 -12.91 11.09
CA PRO A 464 -6.60 -12.40 12.33
C PRO A 464 -5.15 -11.98 12.09
N GLY A 465 -4.71 -10.87 12.67
CA GLY A 465 -3.29 -10.53 12.64
C GLY A 465 -2.47 -11.32 13.64
N PRO A 466 -1.17 -11.02 13.73
CA PRO A 466 -0.25 -11.67 14.65
C PRO A 466 -0.70 -11.60 16.10
N ALA A 467 -0.46 -12.67 16.86
CA ALA A 467 -0.65 -12.63 18.30
C ALA A 467 0.22 -11.52 18.90
N ALA A 468 -0.36 -10.68 19.76
CA ALA A 468 0.37 -9.60 20.43
C ALA A 468 1.46 -10.20 21.34
N VAL A 469 2.72 -9.90 21.02
CA VAL A 469 3.88 -10.28 21.81
C VAL A 469 4.63 -9.02 22.18
N ALA A 470 4.94 -8.83 23.46
CA ALA A 470 5.58 -7.62 23.95
C ALA A 470 6.87 -7.30 23.17
N GLY A 471 6.96 -6.07 22.64
CA GLY A 471 8.09 -5.59 21.85
C GLY A 471 8.10 -6.03 20.37
N VAL A 472 7.17 -6.90 19.96
CA VAL A 472 7.02 -7.32 18.57
C VAL A 472 6.01 -6.42 17.87
N ARG A 473 6.47 -5.74 16.82
CA ARG A 473 5.63 -5.01 15.89
C ARG A 473 5.17 -5.95 14.80
N SER A 474 3.90 -5.90 14.43
CA SER A 474 3.35 -6.77 13.38
C SER A 474 3.81 -6.38 11.96
N GLY A 475 4.27 -5.14 11.79
CA GLY A 475 4.44 -4.53 10.46
C GLY A 475 3.08 -4.26 9.79
N GLU A 476 3.11 -3.48 8.72
CA GLU A 476 1.98 -3.37 7.80
C GLU A 476 2.01 -4.58 6.87
N PRO A 477 0.95 -5.40 6.82
CA PRO A 477 0.89 -6.49 5.88
C PRO A 477 0.60 -5.95 4.48
N SER A 478 1.24 -6.54 3.49
CA SER A 478 0.70 -6.51 2.14
C SER A 478 -0.26 -7.70 2.00
N TRP A 479 -1.44 -7.47 1.44
CA TRP A 479 -2.48 -8.49 1.36
C TRP A 479 -3.33 -8.30 0.10
N VAL A 480 -3.90 -9.39 -0.39
CA VAL A 480 -4.85 -9.45 -1.52
C VAL A 480 -5.99 -10.41 -1.18
N VAL A 481 -7.14 -10.21 -1.80
CA VAL A 481 -8.30 -11.10 -1.66
C VAL A 481 -8.50 -11.86 -2.97
N ALA A 482 -8.79 -13.15 -2.84
CA ALA A 482 -9.24 -13.99 -3.92
C ALA A 482 -10.49 -13.43 -4.61
N GLY A 483 -10.39 -13.15 -5.92
CA GLY A 483 -11.48 -12.59 -6.72
C GLY A 483 -11.53 -11.05 -6.72
N ASP A 484 -10.56 -10.40 -6.09
CA ASP A 484 -10.43 -8.95 -6.15
C ASP A 484 -9.97 -8.51 -7.55
N GLN A 485 -10.72 -7.58 -8.15
CA GLN A 485 -10.34 -6.92 -9.39
C GLN A 485 -9.46 -5.68 -9.13
N ASP A 486 -9.50 -5.16 -7.90
CA ASP A 486 -8.74 -4.00 -7.47
C ASP A 486 -7.39 -4.43 -6.84
N GLY A 487 -6.30 -3.78 -7.23
CA GLY A 487 -4.95 -4.01 -6.68
C GLY A 487 -4.76 -3.43 -5.26
N PRO A 488 -3.62 -3.68 -4.58
CA PRO A 488 -3.28 -3.00 -3.32
C PRO A 488 -2.97 -1.54 -3.63
N ARG A 489 -3.59 -0.65 -2.86
CA ARG A 489 -3.30 0.78 -2.88
C ARG A 489 -2.28 1.16 -1.83
#